data_AF-A0A3D4W2B5-F1
#
_entry.id   AF-A0A3D4W2B5-F1
#
_cell.length_a   1.000
_cell.length_b   1.000
_cell.length_c   1.000
_cell.angle_alpha   90.00
_cell.angle_beta   90.00
_cell.angle_gamma   90.00
#
_symmetry.space_group_name_H-M   'P 1'
#
loop_
_entity.id
_entity.type
_entity.pdbx_description
1 polymer ?
#
loop_
_entity_poly.entity_id
_entity_poly.type
_entity_poly.pdbx_seq_one_letter_code
_entity_poly.pdbx_strand_id
1 'polypeptide(L)'
;MSFRGINTTVIQIRRQVFTEVARMAYANVKGEQANHLMRKIPYTIIPGEEGKLRKDIFLERAIVEERVRLAMGLPTRRMDEHNSVVSGLEDASIADKYYDPPLVNVIKFACNRCPEKLVKVSDLCQGCLAHPCMEVCP
;
A
#
# COMPACT_ATOMS: atom_id res chain seq x y z
N MET A 1 4.17 -30.85 2.40
CA MET A 1 3.04 -30.03 1.91
C MET A 1 3.57 -28.66 1.54
N SER A 2 3.47 -28.26 0.27
CA SER A 2 3.84 -26.91 -0.16
C SER A 2 2.68 -25.97 0.16
N PHE A 3 2.89 -25.04 1.09
CA PHE A 3 1.89 -24.05 1.49
C PHE A 3 1.78 -22.92 0.45
N ARG A 4 1.16 -23.22 -0.69
CA ARG A 4 0.90 -22.25 -1.78
C ARG A 4 -0.11 -21.19 -1.33
N GLY A 5 0.15 -19.92 -1.65
CA GLY A 5 -0.74 -18.80 -1.32
C GLY A 5 -0.67 -18.24 0.11
N ILE A 6 0.17 -18.78 1.00
CA ILE A 6 0.33 -18.22 2.37
C ILE A 6 1.27 -17.01 2.38
N ASN A 7 2.37 -17.07 1.62
CA ASN A 7 3.32 -15.96 1.49
C ASN A 7 3.18 -15.32 0.11
N THR A 8 2.21 -14.42 0.00
CA THR A 8 1.98 -13.61 -1.22
C THR A 8 2.74 -12.30 -1.14
N THR A 9 3.04 -11.73 -2.30
CA THR A 9 3.58 -10.37 -2.47
C THR A 9 2.74 -9.33 -1.73
N VAL A 10 1.41 -9.43 -1.79
CA VAL A 10 0.50 -8.51 -1.08
C VAL A 10 0.68 -8.58 0.43
N ILE A 11 0.82 -9.79 0.97
CA ILE A 11 1.04 -10.04 2.41
C ILE A 11 2.41 -9.50 2.83
N GLN A 12 3.45 -9.71 2.02
CA GLN A 12 4.77 -9.18 2.27
C GLN A 12 4.76 -7.65 2.37
N ILE A 13 4.17 -6.97 1.37
CA ILE A 13 4.05 -5.50 1.39
C ILE A 13 3.25 -5.03 2.60
N ARG A 14 2.14 -5.71 2.93
CA ARG A 14 1.33 -5.34 4.11
C ARG A 14 2.14 -5.44 5.39
N ARG A 15 2.89 -6.52 5.57
CA ARG A 15 3.78 -6.70 6.73
C ARG A 15 4.86 -5.63 6.77
N GLN A 16 5.52 -5.33 5.64
CA GLN A 16 6.55 -4.29 5.57
C GLN A 16 5.99 -2.91 5.93
N VAL A 17 4.85 -2.52 5.37
CA VAL A 17 4.18 -1.25 5.70
C VAL A 17 3.88 -1.17 7.20
N PHE A 18 3.28 -2.21 7.78
CA PHE A 18 2.99 -2.22 9.21
C PHE A 18 4.25 -2.21 10.09
N THR A 19 5.32 -2.90 9.67
CA THR A 19 6.60 -2.86 10.39
C THR A 19 7.18 -1.45 10.42
N GLU A 20 7.20 -0.74 9.29
CA GLU A 20 7.74 0.63 9.23
C GLU A 20 6.87 1.62 10.01
N VAL A 21 5.54 1.51 9.91
CA VAL A 21 4.61 2.32 10.70
C VAL A 21 4.78 2.06 12.19
N ALA A 22 4.86 0.79 12.60
CA ALA A 22 5.10 0.43 14.00
C ALA A 22 6.45 0.95 14.49
N ARG A 23 7.52 0.85 13.68
CA ARG A 23 8.84 1.39 14.02
C ARG A 23 8.79 2.91 14.25
N MET A 24 8.08 3.64 13.39
CA MET A 24 7.87 5.08 13.54
C MET A 24 7.10 5.41 14.82
N ALA A 25 6.05 4.64 15.13
CA ALA A 25 5.27 4.80 16.36
C ALA A 25 6.09 4.50 17.62
N TYR A 26 6.86 3.41 17.65
CA TYR A 26 7.73 3.06 18.79
C TYR A 26 8.86 4.05 19.02
N ALA A 27 9.39 4.65 17.95
CA ALA A 27 10.39 5.72 18.04
C ALA A 27 9.81 7.07 18.53
N ASN A 28 8.48 7.13 18.79
CA ASN A 28 7.76 8.31 19.29
C ASN A 28 8.01 9.58 18.44
N VAL A 29 8.16 9.40 17.13
CA VAL A 29 8.43 10.49 16.18
C VAL A 29 7.16 11.32 15.99
N LYS A 30 7.26 12.64 16.12
CA LYS A 30 6.14 13.58 15.97
C LYS A 30 6.50 14.75 15.06
N GLY A 31 5.48 15.47 14.60
CA GLY A 31 5.62 16.69 13.80
C GLY A 31 6.34 16.48 12.46
N GLU A 32 7.18 17.44 12.06
CA GLU A 32 7.89 17.40 10.78
C GLU A 32 8.74 16.14 10.57
N GLN A 33 9.27 15.56 11.64
CA GLN A 33 10.08 14.35 11.53
C GLN A 33 9.22 13.13 11.13
N ALA A 34 7.98 13.05 11.61
CA ALA A 34 7.01 12.05 11.17
C ALA A 34 6.64 12.27 9.70
N ASN A 35 6.42 13.53 9.32
CA ASN A 35 6.12 13.92 7.94
C ASN A 35 7.21 13.48 6.97
N HIS A 36 8.47 13.70 7.34
CA HIS A 36 9.63 13.30 6.55
C HIS A 36 9.74 11.77 6.45
N LEU A 37 9.55 11.05 7.56
CA LEU A 37 9.62 9.58 7.56
C LEU A 37 8.51 8.97 6.71
N MET A 38 7.27 9.47 6.79
CA MET A 38 6.17 8.97 5.96
C MET A 38 6.49 9.04 4.47
N ARG A 39 7.11 10.13 4.00
CA ARG A 39 7.54 10.28 2.60
C ARG A 39 8.69 9.34 2.23
N LYS A 40 9.51 8.93 3.21
CA LYS A 40 10.67 8.05 3.01
C LYS A 40 10.31 6.56 3.01
N ILE A 41 9.23 6.15 3.69
CA ILE A 41 8.83 4.74 3.81
C ILE A 41 8.69 4.06 2.43
N PRO A 42 8.02 4.63 1.40
CA PRO A 42 7.90 3.99 0.09
C PRO A 42 9.25 3.65 -0.56
N TYR A 43 10.25 4.51 -0.39
CA TYR A 43 11.61 4.30 -0.91
C TYR A 43 12.40 3.26 -0.10
N THR A 44 12.05 3.07 1.17
CA THR A 44 12.65 2.06 2.04
C THR A 44 12.09 0.67 1.71
N ILE A 45 10.79 0.58 1.43
CA ILE A 45 10.11 -0.67 1.06
C ILE A 45 10.46 -1.09 -0.38
N ILE A 46 10.50 -0.14 -1.31
CA ILE A 46 10.86 -0.35 -2.72
C ILE A 46 12.15 0.43 -3.05
N PRO A 47 13.32 -0.12 -2.67
CA PRO A 47 14.60 0.47 -3.00
C PRO A 47 14.98 0.24 -4.47
N GLY A 48 15.79 1.12 -5.03
CA GLY A 48 16.30 1.04 -6.40
C GLY A 48 15.48 1.84 -7.43
N GLU A 49 15.74 1.57 -8.71
CA GLU A 49 15.09 2.24 -9.85
C GLU A 49 14.14 1.32 -10.64
N GLU A 50 14.22 0.00 -10.40
CA GLU A 50 13.37 -1.00 -11.03
C GLU A 50 12.26 -1.49 -10.08
N GLY A 51 11.03 -1.57 -10.59
CA GLY A 51 9.90 -2.15 -9.88
C GLY A 51 10.06 -3.66 -9.73
N LYS A 52 9.85 -4.19 -8.53
CA LYS A 52 9.99 -5.64 -8.26
C LYS A 52 8.70 -6.41 -8.52
N LEU A 53 7.56 -5.73 -8.42
CA LEU A 53 6.24 -6.34 -8.42
C LEU A 53 5.49 -6.05 -9.72
N ARG A 54 5.78 -4.92 -10.34
CA ARG A 54 5.20 -4.39 -11.57
C ARG A 54 6.32 -3.81 -12.44
N LYS A 55 5.95 -3.45 -13.67
CA LYS A 55 6.86 -2.78 -14.62
C LYS A 55 7.15 -1.31 -14.27
N ASP A 56 6.38 -0.71 -13.35
CA ASP A 56 6.45 0.72 -13.03
C ASP A 56 6.66 0.95 -11.53
N ILE A 57 7.85 1.43 -11.18
CA ILE A 57 8.26 1.76 -9.82
C ILE A 57 7.49 2.94 -9.22
N PHE A 58 7.07 3.90 -10.04
CA PHE A 58 6.33 5.07 -9.56
C PHE A 58 4.95 4.64 -9.05
N LEU A 59 4.28 3.78 -9.81
CA LEU A 59 2.99 3.24 -9.42
C LEU A 59 3.09 2.37 -8.16
N GLU A 60 4.13 1.53 -8.05
CA GLU A 60 4.33 0.73 -6.84
C GLU A 60 4.55 1.61 -5.60
N ARG A 61 5.38 2.65 -5.70
CA ARG A 61 5.63 3.60 -4.61
C ARG A 61 4.35 4.34 -4.22
N ALA A 62 3.55 4.77 -5.19
CA ALA A 62 2.26 5.39 -4.94
C ALA A 62 1.28 4.44 -4.21
N ILE A 63 1.27 3.15 -4.54
CA ILE A 63 0.43 2.16 -3.84
C ILE A 63 0.88 1.99 -2.40
N VAL A 64 2.20 1.87 -2.18
CA VAL A 64 2.77 1.75 -0.83
C VAL A 64 2.49 3.01 -0.02
N GLU A 65 2.59 4.18 -0.64
CA GLU A 65 2.29 5.47 -0.02
C GLU A 65 0.85 5.57 0.48
N GLU A 66 -0.14 5.22 -0.35
CA GLU A 66 -1.56 5.16 0.09
C GLU A 66 -1.78 4.10 1.18
N ARG A 67 -1.05 2.98 1.13
CA ARG A 67 -1.12 1.95 2.19
C ARG A 67 -0.58 2.44 3.52
N VAL A 68 0.51 3.20 3.52
CA VAL A 68 1.06 3.84 4.72
C VAL A 68 0.06 4.83 5.30
N ARG A 69 -0.56 5.66 4.43
CA ARG A 69 -1.61 6.60 4.84
C ARG A 69 -2.79 5.88 5.52
N LEU A 70 -3.28 4.80 4.93
CA LEU A 70 -4.34 3.97 5.52
C LEU A 70 -3.92 3.30 6.83
N ALA A 71 -2.68 2.83 6.93
CA ALA A 71 -2.16 2.24 8.16
C ALA A 71 -2.10 3.25 9.32
N MET A 72 -1.96 4.53 9.02
CA MET A 72 -1.99 5.65 9.98
C MET A 72 -3.42 6.11 10.31
N GLY A 73 -4.47 5.48 9.77
CA GLY A 73 -5.86 5.87 10.02
C GLY A 73 -6.33 7.10 9.23
N LEU A 74 -5.57 7.50 8.20
CA LEU A 74 -5.94 8.58 7.29
C LEU A 74 -6.72 8.04 6.09
N PRO A 75 -7.71 8.77 5.56
CA PRO A 75 -8.46 8.36 4.38
C PRO A 75 -7.60 8.37 3.11
N THR A 76 -7.95 7.55 2.11
CA THR A 76 -7.29 7.60 0.79
C THR A 76 -7.44 8.96 0.14
N ARG A 77 -6.41 9.40 -0.59
CA ARG A 77 -6.49 10.67 -1.31
C ARG A 77 -7.41 10.58 -2.51
N ARG A 78 -8.08 11.70 -2.78
CA ARG A 78 -8.75 11.97 -4.05
C ARG A 78 -7.71 12.27 -5.12
N MET A 79 -7.83 11.62 -6.27
CA MET A 79 -6.85 11.73 -7.38
C MET A 79 -7.07 12.98 -8.23
N ASP A 80 -8.25 13.60 -8.12
CA ASP A 80 -8.65 14.83 -8.81
C ASP A 80 -8.14 16.10 -8.09
N GLU A 81 -7.55 15.96 -6.91
CA GLU A 81 -7.05 17.05 -6.09
C GLU A 81 -5.56 16.88 -5.78
N HIS A 82 -4.78 17.96 -5.84
CA HIS A 82 -3.38 17.93 -5.44
C HIS A 82 -3.27 17.90 -3.91
N ASN A 83 -3.10 16.71 -3.34
CA ASN A 83 -3.00 16.51 -1.90
C ASN A 83 -1.65 15.89 -1.52
N SER A 84 -0.96 16.49 -0.54
CA SER A 84 0.24 15.89 0.04
C SER A 84 -0.12 14.60 0.77
N VAL A 85 0.81 13.65 0.78
CA VAL A 85 0.71 12.37 1.49
C VAL A 85 0.43 12.55 2.98
N VAL A 86 0.90 13.67 3.52
CA VAL A 86 0.94 13.96 4.95
C VAL A 86 -0.20 14.89 5.38
N SER A 87 -1.05 15.33 4.44
CA SER A 87 -2.17 16.20 4.79
C SER A 87 -3.12 15.49 5.77
N GLY A 88 -3.51 16.19 6.83
CA GLY A 88 -4.43 15.69 7.86
C GLY A 88 -3.79 14.77 8.91
N LEU A 89 -2.46 14.64 8.96
CA LEU A 89 -1.80 13.82 10.01
C LEU A 89 -2.10 14.34 11.43
N GLU A 90 -2.21 15.65 11.58
CA GLU A 90 -2.57 16.32 12.84
C GLU A 90 -4.02 15.98 13.24
N ASP A 91 -4.95 15.98 12.28
CA ASP A 91 -6.37 15.64 12.48
C ASP A 91 -6.56 14.15 12.84
N ALA A 92 -5.65 13.27 12.41
CA ALA A 92 -5.68 11.85 12.77
C ALA A 92 -5.11 11.57 14.16
N SER A 93 -4.42 12.52 14.79
CA SER A 93 -3.73 12.33 16.08
C SER A 93 -4.61 12.61 17.31
N ILE A 94 -5.92 12.64 17.14
CA ILE A 94 -6.91 12.94 18.19
C ILE A 94 -7.25 11.67 18.98
N ALA A 95 -7.31 11.77 20.32
CA ALA A 95 -7.55 10.63 21.21
C ALA A 95 -8.94 9.99 21.06
N ASP A 96 -9.97 10.80 20.77
CA ASP A 96 -11.35 10.34 20.63
C ASP A 96 -11.80 10.44 19.17
N LYS A 97 -11.53 9.39 18.39
CA LYS A 97 -11.99 9.27 17.01
C LYS A 97 -13.07 8.18 16.92
N TYR A 98 -14.33 8.60 16.87
CA TYR A 98 -15.47 7.67 16.91
C TYR A 98 -15.72 6.99 15.55
N TYR A 99 -15.80 7.75 14.46
CA TYR A 99 -15.98 7.21 13.11
C TYR A 99 -15.86 8.30 12.03
N ASP A 100 -15.04 8.03 11.00
CA ASP A 100 -15.04 8.79 9.74
C ASP A 100 -15.48 7.88 8.59
N PRO A 101 -16.58 8.18 7.88
CA PRO A 101 -16.93 7.47 6.66
C PRO A 101 -15.89 7.75 5.53
N PRO A 102 -15.58 6.78 4.67
CA PRO A 102 -16.09 5.40 4.61
C PRO A 102 -15.30 4.41 5.48
N LEU A 103 -15.98 3.38 6.01
CA LEU A 103 -15.34 2.26 6.73
C LEU A 103 -14.30 1.50 5.89
N VAL A 104 -14.58 1.34 4.59
CA VAL A 104 -13.73 0.61 3.66
C VAL A 104 -13.16 1.59 2.64
N ASN A 105 -11.84 1.68 2.61
CA ASN A 105 -11.11 2.51 1.66
C ASN A 105 -10.55 1.66 0.52
N VAL A 106 -10.62 2.19 -0.70
CA VAL A 106 -10.18 1.47 -1.91
C VAL A 106 -9.14 2.30 -2.66
N ILE A 107 -7.93 1.75 -2.81
CA ILE A 107 -6.88 2.34 -3.63
C ILE A 107 -7.17 1.99 -5.10
N LYS A 108 -7.87 2.89 -5.80
CA LYS A 108 -8.41 2.63 -7.15
C LYS A 108 -7.35 2.21 -8.16
N PHE A 109 -6.17 2.85 -8.15
CA PHE A 109 -5.07 2.58 -9.09
C PHE A 109 -4.24 1.34 -8.76
N ALA A 110 -4.50 0.68 -7.63
CA ALA A 110 -3.81 -0.57 -7.28
C ALA A 110 -4.34 -1.78 -8.06
N CYS A 111 -5.62 -1.78 -8.46
CA CYS A 111 -6.26 -2.90 -9.14
C CYS A 111 -6.18 -2.74 -10.68
N ASN A 112 -5.77 -3.79 -11.39
CA ASN A 112 -5.78 -3.82 -12.87
C ASN A 112 -7.08 -4.38 -13.45
N ARG A 113 -8.17 -4.36 -12.66
CA ARG A 113 -9.54 -4.75 -13.05
C ARG A 113 -9.61 -6.06 -13.84
N CYS A 114 -9.35 -7.19 -13.16
CA CYS A 114 -9.53 -8.51 -13.77
C CYS A 114 -11.00 -8.72 -14.20
N PRO A 115 -11.25 -9.38 -15.34
CA PRO A 115 -12.59 -9.79 -15.72
C PRO A 115 -13.16 -10.75 -14.68
N GLU A 116 -14.44 -10.59 -14.35
CA GLU A 116 -15.10 -11.43 -13.36
C GLU A 116 -15.24 -12.87 -13.87
N LYS A 117 -14.90 -13.85 -13.01
CA LYS A 117 -15.11 -15.30 -13.23
C LYS A 117 -14.44 -15.88 -14.49
N LEU A 118 -13.31 -15.33 -14.93
CA LEU A 118 -12.55 -15.89 -16.05
C LEU A 118 -11.12 -16.24 -15.63
N VAL A 119 -10.80 -17.52 -15.62
CA VAL A 119 -9.42 -18.01 -15.50
C VAL A 119 -9.01 -18.51 -16.88
N LYS A 120 -8.23 -17.70 -17.60
CA LYS A 120 -7.65 -18.08 -18.88
C LYS A 120 -6.14 -18.08 -18.72
N VAL A 121 -5.51 -19.24 -18.89
CA VAL A 121 -4.05 -19.31 -19.03
C VAL A 121 -3.73 -18.68 -20.38
N SER A 122 -3.07 -17.53 -20.35
CA SER A 122 -2.64 -16.79 -21.52
C SER A 122 -1.35 -16.05 -21.19
N ASP A 123 -0.60 -15.67 -22.21
CA ASP A 123 0.63 -14.88 -22.04
C ASP A 123 0.34 -13.40 -21.69
N LEU A 124 -0.94 -13.03 -21.51
CA LEU A 124 -1.35 -11.68 -21.11
C LEU A 124 -1.26 -11.50 -19.58
N CYS A 125 -0.03 -11.36 -19.08
CA CYS A 125 0.19 -10.84 -17.73
C CYS A 125 -0.41 -9.43 -17.61
N GLN A 126 -1.39 -9.27 -16.71
CA GLN A 126 -2.02 -7.98 -16.43
C GLN A 126 -1.25 -7.15 -15.39
N GLY A 127 -0.11 -7.62 -14.88
CA GLY A 127 0.69 -6.90 -13.86
C GLY A 127 -0.05 -6.70 -12.53
N CYS A 128 -0.94 -7.62 -12.15
CA CYS A 128 -1.75 -7.50 -10.93
C CYS A 128 -0.88 -7.51 -9.68
N LEU A 129 -1.05 -6.59 -8.73
CA LEU A 129 -0.20 -6.53 -7.52
C LEU A 129 -0.07 -7.88 -6.79
N ALA A 130 -1.14 -8.68 -6.78
CA ALA A 130 -1.17 -9.97 -6.09
C ALA A 130 -0.56 -11.14 -6.85
N HIS A 131 -0.35 -11.03 -8.18
CA HIS A 131 0.14 -12.11 -9.05
C HIS A 131 -0.29 -13.54 -8.65
N PRO A 132 -1.59 -13.82 -8.38
CA PRO A 132 -2.01 -15.12 -7.87
C PRO A 132 -1.77 -16.24 -8.89
N CYS A 133 -1.77 -15.91 -10.18
CA CYS A 133 -1.42 -16.81 -11.27
C CYS A 133 0.03 -17.32 -11.23
N MET A 134 0.94 -16.68 -10.50
CA MET A 134 2.31 -17.16 -10.27
C MET A 134 2.45 -17.83 -8.91
N GLU A 135 1.80 -17.25 -7.88
CA GLU A 135 1.97 -17.68 -6.49
C GLU A 135 1.18 -18.95 -6.13
N VAL A 136 0.06 -19.21 -6.83
CA VAL A 136 -0.88 -20.31 -6.54
C VAL A 136 -0.92 -21.35 -7.68
N CYS A 137 -0.26 -21.08 -8.81
CA CYS A 137 -0.25 -22.00 -9.95
C CYS A 137 0.29 -23.39 -9.53
N PRO A 138 -0.39 -24.48 -9.91
CA PRO A 138 0.02 -25.83 -9.56
C PRO A 138 1.38 -26.26 -10.14
#